data_AF-A0A2A2HKF4-F1
#
_entry.id   AF-A0A2A2HKF4-F1
#
_cell.length_a   1.000
_cell.length_b   1.000
_cell.length_c   1.000
_cell.angle_alpha   90.00
_cell.angle_beta   90.00
_cell.angle_gamma   90.00
#
_symmetry.space_group_name_H-M   'P 1'
#
loop_
_entity.id
_entity.type
_entity.pdbx_description
1 polymer ?
#
loop_
_entity_poly.entity_id
_entity_poly.type
_entity_poly.pdbx_seq_one_letter_code
_entity_poly.pdbx_strand_id
1 'polypeptide(L)'
;YGTGSDVRNVEDNTPHLVIYDYQDSRSGRCPSEFLVNYTGYLQVDGYAGYHGTEAQLVGCMAHARRKFEEARRAQPNTKVGKAIWALGLIEKLYRIEKTCQGISPEEIYRRRQSEARPLMEEFKLVAE
;
A
#
# COMPACT_ATOMS: atom_id res chain seq x y z
N TYR A 1 0.11 -1.89 3.43
CA TYR A 1 0.32 -2.20 4.85
C TYR A 1 0.95 -3.57 4.93
N GLY A 2 2.25 -3.63 5.15
CA GLY A 2 2.98 -4.88 5.10
C GLY A 2 4.12 -4.84 6.10
N THR A 3 3.91 -5.53 7.22
CA THR A 3 4.98 -6.12 8.05
C THR A 3 5.17 -7.58 7.69
N GLY A 4 4.83 -7.96 6.45
CA GLY A 4 5.24 -9.25 5.90
C GLY A 4 6.75 -9.32 5.99
N SER A 5 7.24 -10.35 6.67
CA SER A 5 8.66 -10.67 6.68
C SER A 5 9.08 -11.05 5.27
N ASP A 6 10.14 -10.44 4.75
CA ASP A 6 10.80 -10.92 3.51
C ASP A 6 11.42 -12.31 3.73
N VAL A 7 11.56 -12.73 4.99
CA VAL A 7 12.00 -14.07 5.39
C VAL A 7 10.79 -15.00 5.41
N ARG A 8 10.91 -16.08 4.63
CA ARG A 8 9.92 -17.15 4.50
C ARG A 8 9.52 -17.69 5.88
N ASN A 9 8.21 -17.78 6.12
CA ASN A 9 7.72 -18.67 7.16
C ASN A 9 7.88 -20.10 6.64
N VAL A 10 8.70 -20.91 7.31
CA VAL A 10 9.01 -22.29 6.90
C VAL A 10 7.74 -23.16 6.88
N GLU A 11 6.71 -22.76 7.62
CA GLU A 11 5.41 -23.45 7.68
C GLU A 11 4.44 -23.01 6.55
N ASP A 12 4.73 -21.92 5.84
CA ASP A 12 3.93 -21.46 4.71
C ASP A 12 4.33 -22.19 3.42
N ASN A 13 3.47 -23.11 3.00
CA ASN A 13 3.64 -23.91 1.79
C ASN A 13 3.10 -23.23 0.52
N THR A 14 2.68 -21.96 0.59
CA THR A 14 2.22 -21.21 -0.59
C THR A 14 3.38 -21.06 -1.59
N PRO A 15 3.20 -21.44 -2.87
CA PRO A 15 4.23 -21.27 -3.88
C PRO A 15 4.56 -19.79 -4.07
N HIS A 16 5.83 -19.41 -3.86
CA HIS A 16 6.30 -18.09 -4.23
C HIS A 16 6.49 -18.03 -5.74
N LEU A 17 5.80 -17.11 -6.38
CA LEU A 17 5.88 -16.90 -7.81
C LEU A 17 6.32 -15.46 -8.08
N VAL A 18 7.44 -15.31 -8.78
CA VAL A 18 7.86 -14.03 -9.36
C VAL A 18 7.66 -14.15 -10.86
N ILE A 19 6.73 -13.36 -11.39
CA ILE A 19 6.49 -13.27 -12.84
C ILE A 19 7.03 -11.92 -13.30
N TYR A 20 7.81 -11.94 -14.38
CA TYR A 20 8.23 -10.74 -15.09
C TYR A 20 7.71 -10.83 -16.52
N ASP A 21 6.81 -9.91 -16.88
CA ASP A 21 6.29 -9.75 -18.23
C ASP A 21 6.74 -8.41 -18.79
N TYR A 22 7.58 -8.45 -19.82
CA TYR A 22 8.04 -7.24 -20.50
C TYR A 22 7.15 -6.98 -21.71
N GLN A 23 6.62 -5.76 -21.78
CA GLN A 23 5.89 -5.27 -22.94
C GLN A 23 6.49 -3.92 -23.37
N ASP A 24 6.65 -3.71 -24.68
CA ASP A 24 7.20 -2.48 -25.26
C ASP A 24 6.16 -1.33 -25.29
N SER A 25 5.41 -1.18 -24.20
CA SER A 25 4.45 -0.11 -24.00
C SER A 25 4.13 0.03 -22.52
N ARG A 26 3.72 1.23 -22.13
CA ARG A 26 3.11 1.49 -20.82
C ARG A 26 1.59 1.53 -20.87
N SER A 27 0.97 1.29 -22.03
CA SER A 27 -0.49 1.37 -22.18
C SER A 27 -1.23 0.55 -21.12
N GLY A 28 -2.40 1.04 -20.67
CA GLY A 28 -3.27 0.27 -19.76
C GLY A 28 -3.73 -1.07 -20.33
N ARG A 29 -3.66 -1.25 -21.66
CA ARG A 29 -3.87 -2.55 -22.32
C ARG A 29 -2.91 -3.63 -21.80
N CYS A 30 -1.65 -3.27 -21.54
CA CYS A 30 -0.62 -4.20 -21.10
C CYS A 30 -1.00 -4.95 -19.82
N PRO A 31 -1.30 -4.27 -18.69
CA PRO A 31 -1.74 -4.96 -17.48
C PRO A 31 -3.15 -5.57 -17.61
N SER A 32 -4.06 -4.98 -18.40
CA SER A 32 -5.39 -5.55 -18.62
C SER A 32 -5.36 -6.93 -19.29
N GLU A 33 -4.55 -7.10 -20.33
CA GLU A 33 -4.41 -8.38 -21.03
C GLU A 33 -3.61 -9.40 -20.21
N PHE A 34 -2.55 -8.94 -19.51
CA PHE A 34 -1.74 -9.80 -18.65
C PHE A 34 -2.54 -10.37 -17.45
N LEU A 35 -3.42 -9.56 -16.87
CA LEU A 35 -4.24 -9.92 -15.70
C LEU A 35 -5.66 -10.37 -16.08
N VAL A 36 -5.86 -10.85 -17.31
CA VAL A 36 -7.17 -11.31 -17.76
C VAL A 36 -7.75 -12.36 -16.80
N ASN A 37 -9.04 -12.23 -16.47
CA ASN A 37 -9.77 -13.05 -15.50
C ASN A 37 -9.27 -12.99 -14.04
N TYR A 38 -8.28 -12.16 -13.70
CA TYR A 38 -7.87 -11.97 -12.31
C TYR A 38 -8.77 -10.92 -11.64
N THR A 39 -9.57 -11.38 -10.67
CA THR A 39 -10.54 -10.55 -9.93
C THR A 39 -10.17 -10.35 -8.46
N GLY A 40 -9.03 -10.88 -8.02
CA GLY A 40 -8.54 -10.76 -6.64
C GLY A 40 -7.98 -9.37 -6.33
N TYR A 41 -7.40 -9.23 -5.13
CA TYR A 41 -6.72 -8.00 -4.74
C TYR A 41 -5.43 -7.80 -5.55
N LEU A 42 -5.28 -6.63 -6.16
CA LEU A 42 -4.06 -6.22 -6.85
C LEU A 42 -3.47 -5.00 -6.16
N GLN A 43 -2.32 -5.18 -5.49
CA GLN A 43 -1.62 -4.06 -4.89
C GLN A 43 -0.84 -3.27 -5.95
N VAL A 44 -1.19 -2.01 -6.15
CA VAL A 44 -0.63 -1.14 -7.19
C VAL A 44 0.05 0.10 -6.62
N ASP A 45 0.98 0.67 -7.38
CA ASP A 45 1.67 1.92 -7.06
C ASP A 45 0.82 3.20 -7.27
N GLY A 46 -0.39 3.04 -7.81
CA GLY A 46 -1.29 4.14 -8.21
C GLY A 46 -1.21 4.51 -9.68
N TYR A 47 -0.53 3.72 -10.52
CA TYR A 47 -0.51 3.94 -11.95
C TYR A 47 -1.89 3.71 -12.60
N ALA A 48 -2.38 4.72 -13.33
CA ALA A 48 -3.70 4.67 -13.97
C ALA A 48 -3.87 3.55 -15.00
N GLY A 49 -2.77 2.97 -15.51
CA GLY A 49 -2.83 1.84 -16.44
C GLY A 49 -3.54 0.61 -15.86
N TYR A 50 -3.57 0.44 -14.54
CA TYR A 50 -4.26 -0.69 -13.90
C TYR A 50 -5.79 -0.53 -13.82
N HIS A 51 -6.34 0.67 -14.08
CA HIS A 51 -7.78 0.93 -13.95
C HIS A 51 -8.64 0.13 -14.93
N GLY A 52 -8.06 -0.41 -16.01
CA GLY A 52 -8.74 -1.27 -16.98
C GLY A 52 -8.70 -2.76 -16.62
N THR A 53 -8.17 -3.15 -15.47
CA THR A 53 -8.15 -4.54 -15.02
C THR A 53 -9.45 -4.90 -14.29
N GLU A 54 -9.77 -6.19 -14.19
CA GLU A 54 -10.93 -6.68 -13.41
C GLU A 54 -10.62 -6.84 -11.90
N ALA A 55 -9.37 -6.56 -11.51
CA ALA A 55 -8.88 -6.77 -10.17
C ALA A 55 -9.41 -5.72 -9.17
N GLN A 56 -9.53 -6.11 -7.91
CA GLN A 56 -9.76 -5.16 -6.84
C GLN A 56 -8.46 -4.41 -6.49
N LEU A 57 -8.33 -3.20 -7.02
CA LEU A 57 -7.13 -2.38 -6.80
C LEU A 57 -7.00 -1.95 -5.34
N VAL A 58 -5.82 -2.17 -4.76
CA VAL A 58 -5.44 -1.67 -3.43
C VAL A 58 -4.14 -0.87 -3.50
N GLY A 59 -4.10 0.30 -2.88
CA GLY A 59 -2.94 1.19 -2.97
C GLY A 59 -1.73 0.70 -2.16
N CYS A 60 -0.54 0.82 -2.74
CA CYS A 60 0.71 0.59 -2.04
C CYS A 60 1.08 1.80 -1.16
N MET A 61 1.04 1.62 0.17
CA MET A 61 1.37 2.68 1.14
C MET A 61 2.82 3.17 1.04
N ALA A 62 3.76 2.36 0.57
CA ALA A 62 5.13 2.80 0.36
C ALA A 62 5.21 3.84 -0.76
N HIS A 63 4.48 3.64 -1.85
CA HIS A 63 4.37 4.60 -2.94
C HIS A 63 3.65 5.87 -2.51
N ALA A 64 2.54 5.75 -1.77
CA ALA A 64 1.83 6.90 -1.20
C ALA A 64 2.76 7.76 -0.30
N ARG A 65 3.48 7.14 0.64
CA ARG A 65 4.45 7.82 1.51
C ARG A 65 5.51 8.57 0.71
N ARG A 66 6.07 7.96 -0.34
CA ARG A 66 7.10 8.59 -1.20
C ARG A 66 6.57 9.88 -1.81
N LYS A 67 5.31 9.89 -2.28
CA LYS A 67 4.67 11.08 -2.85
C LYS A 67 4.48 12.20 -1.83
N PHE A 68 4.07 11.88 -0.60
CA PHE A 68 3.97 12.90 0.46
C PHE A 68 5.34 13.43 0.88
N GLU A 69 6.39 12.60 0.87
CA GLU A 69 7.75 13.07 1.14
C GLU A 69 8.29 13.98 0.02
N GLU A 70 8.02 13.66 -1.25
CA GLU A 70 8.28 14.56 -2.39
C GLU A 70 7.57 15.91 -2.21
N ALA A 71 6.28 15.88 -1.87
CA ALA A 71 5.47 17.08 -1.64
C ALA A 71 5.94 17.90 -0.42
N ARG A 72 6.45 17.25 0.62
CA ARG A 72 7.05 17.92 1.79
C ARG A 72 8.32 18.67 1.39
N ARG A 73 9.19 18.07 0.58
CA ARG A 73 10.44 18.69 0.12
C ARG A 73 10.22 19.86 -0.83
N ALA A 74 9.14 19.83 -1.60
CA ALA A 74 8.76 20.90 -2.51
C ALA A 74 8.11 22.12 -1.81
N GLN A 75 7.73 22.01 -0.54
CA GLN A 75 7.08 23.10 0.20
C GLN A 75 8.10 24.07 0.81
N PRO A 76 7.84 25.39 0.80
CA PRO A 76 8.64 26.36 1.55
C PRO A 76 8.60 26.08 3.06
N ASN A 77 9.73 26.24 3.75
CA ASN A 77 9.97 25.86 5.16
C ASN A 77 9.06 26.52 6.22
N THR A 78 8.02 27.26 5.86
CA THR A 78 7.27 28.14 6.76
C THR A 78 5.85 27.68 7.10
N LYS A 79 5.34 26.55 6.56
CA LYS A 79 4.00 26.03 6.91
C LYS A 79 3.96 24.51 7.10
N VAL A 80 3.28 24.06 8.14
CA VAL A 80 2.87 22.65 8.28
C VAL A 80 1.74 22.39 7.28
N GLY A 81 2.08 21.88 6.09
CA GLY A 81 1.11 21.53 5.06
C GLY A 81 0.56 20.10 5.20
N LYS A 82 -0.47 19.80 4.39
CA LYS A 82 -1.13 18.48 4.32
C LYS A 82 -0.13 17.31 4.24
N ALA A 83 0.99 17.49 3.52
CA ALA A 83 2.01 16.46 3.38
C ALA A 83 2.68 16.04 4.70
N ILE A 84 3.01 17.00 5.58
CA ILE A 84 3.62 16.69 6.89
C ILE A 84 2.61 15.94 7.77
N TRP A 85 1.35 16.36 7.73
CA TRP A 85 0.26 15.73 8.46
C TRP A 85 0.03 14.28 8.00
N ALA A 86 -0.06 14.06 6.69
CA ALA A 86 -0.18 12.73 6.09
C ALA A 86 0.99 11.81 6.47
N LEU A 87 2.23 12.32 6.45
CA LEU A 87 3.40 11.56 6.88
C LEU A 87 3.34 11.17 8.36
N GLY A 88 2.86 12.07 9.22
CA GLY A 88 2.65 11.77 10.65
C GLY A 88 1.61 10.68 10.87
N LEU A 89 0.53 10.65 10.10
CA LEU A 89 -0.46 9.56 10.14
C LEU A 89 0.17 8.24 9.69
N ILE A 90 0.90 8.22 8.56
CA ILE A 90 1.61 7.03 8.08
C ILE A 90 2.60 6.51 9.14
N GLU A 91 3.27 7.40 9.87
CA GLU A 91 4.16 6.99 10.95
C GLU A 91 3.41 6.29 12.09
N LYS A 92 2.27 6.83 12.54
CA LYS A 92 1.42 6.18 13.55
C LYS A 92 1.01 4.77 13.11
N LEU A 93 0.66 4.64 11.83
CA LEU A 93 0.28 3.38 11.22
C LEU A 93 1.43 2.36 11.24
N TYR A 94 2.67 2.78 10.99
CA TYR A 94 3.84 1.91 11.12
C TYR A 94 4.13 1.51 12.57
N ARG A 95 3.85 2.38 13.55
CA ARG A 95 3.98 2.02 14.97
C ARG A 95 3.02 0.90 15.35
N ILE A 96 1.76 0.97 14.92
CA ILE A 96 0.78 -0.12 15.13
C ILE A 96 1.31 -1.41 14.53
N GLU A 97 1.73 -1.39 13.26
CA GLU A 97 2.27 -2.56 12.58
C GLU A 97 3.50 -3.16 13.27
N LYS A 98 4.41 -2.33 13.81
CA LYS A 98 5.56 -2.81 14.58
C LYS A 98 5.13 -3.56 15.83
N THR A 99 4.10 -3.09 16.52
CA THR A 99 3.54 -3.79 17.69
C THR A 99 2.76 -5.06 17.34
N CYS A 100 2.49 -5.29 16.06
CA CYS A 100 1.82 -6.50 15.56
C CYS A 100 2.80 -7.60 15.13
N GLN A 101 4.11 -7.41 15.32
CA GLN A 101 5.11 -8.43 15.00
C GLN A 101 5.03 -9.59 16.01
N GLY A 102 5.01 -10.82 15.51
CA GLY A 102 5.06 -12.04 16.34
C GLY A 102 3.74 -12.43 17.02
N ILE A 103 2.63 -11.76 16.72
CA ILE A 103 1.29 -12.12 17.21
C ILE A 103 0.46 -12.81 16.11
N SER A 104 -0.62 -13.49 16.51
CA SER A 104 -1.49 -14.26 15.59
C SER A 104 -2.18 -13.37 14.53
N PRO A 105 -2.42 -13.88 13.31
CA PRO A 105 -3.14 -13.15 12.25
C PRO A 105 -4.49 -12.57 12.70
N GLU A 106 -5.25 -13.28 13.53
CA GLU A 106 -6.53 -12.85 14.06
C GLU A 106 -6.37 -11.60 14.95
N GLU A 107 -5.33 -11.58 15.78
CA GLU A 107 -5.00 -10.43 16.61
C GLU A 107 -4.53 -9.24 15.77
N ILE A 108 -3.67 -9.48 14.78
CA ILE A 108 -3.25 -8.45 13.83
C ILE A 108 -4.47 -7.83 13.16
N TYR A 109 -5.43 -8.66 12.73
CA TYR A 109 -6.67 -8.19 12.13
C TYR A 109 -7.48 -7.33 13.11
N ARG A 110 -7.72 -7.82 14.34
CA ARG A 110 -8.46 -7.06 15.37
C ARG A 110 -7.83 -5.70 15.62
N ARG A 111 -6.51 -5.65 15.82
CA ARG A 111 -5.77 -4.40 16.06
C ARG A 111 -5.81 -3.45 14.88
N ARG A 112 -5.70 -3.96 13.65
CA ARG A 112 -5.88 -3.14 12.44
C ARG A 112 -7.28 -2.53 12.38
N GLN A 113 -8.31 -3.30 12.72
CA GLN A 113 -9.69 -2.79 12.74
C GLN A 113 -9.92 -1.74 13.83
N SER A 114 -9.37 -1.92 15.04
CA SER A 114 -9.59 -0.99 16.15
C SER A 114 -8.68 0.25 16.13
N GLU A 115 -7.41 0.09 15.73
CA GLU A 115 -6.39 1.14 15.85
C GLU A 115 -6.01 1.77 14.51
N ALA A 116 -5.85 0.96 13.45
CA ALA A 116 -5.38 1.46 12.16
C ALA A 116 -6.52 2.05 11.31
N ARG A 117 -7.73 1.49 11.39
CA ARG A 117 -8.88 1.95 10.62
C ARG A 117 -9.23 3.43 10.89
N PRO A 118 -9.33 3.92 12.14
CA PRO A 118 -9.59 5.34 12.39
C PRO A 118 -8.53 6.27 11.77
N LEU A 119 -7.25 5.87 11.84
CA LEU A 119 -6.15 6.62 11.23
C LEU A 119 -6.21 6.62 9.70
N MET A 120 -6.71 5.54 9.10
CA MET A 120 -6.93 5.47 7.65
C MET A 120 -8.08 6.37 7.18
N GLU A 121 -9.16 6.47 7.94
CA GLU A 121 -10.24 7.42 7.65
C GLU A 121 -9.74 8.87 7.76
N GLU A 122 -8.96 9.18 8.80
CA GLU A 122 -8.31 10.49 8.97
C GLU A 122 -7.34 10.79 7.81
N PHE A 123 -6.56 9.79 7.39
CA PHE A 123 -5.62 9.91 6.28
C PHE A 123 -6.35 10.22 4.96
N LYS A 124 -7.50 9.58 4.72
CA LYS A 124 -8.32 9.81 3.52
C LYS A 124 -8.76 11.27 3.42
N LEU A 125 -9.22 11.88 4.52
CA LEU A 125 -9.64 13.29 4.56
C LEU A 125 -8.51 14.27 4.24
N VAL A 126 -7.25 13.88 4.49
CA VAL A 126 -6.07 14.72 4.25
C VAL A 126 -5.52 14.51 2.84
N ALA A 127 -5.69 13.31 2.29
CA ALA A 127 -5.22 12.92 0.97
C ALA A 127 -6.15 13.37 -0.17
N GLU A 128 -7.42 13.66 0.14
CA GLU A 128 -8.37 14.38 -0.74
C GLU A 128 -8.07 15.90 -0.77
#